data_AF-A0A838HRA8-F1
#
_entry.id   AF-A0A838HRA8-F1
#
_cell.length_a   1.000
_cell.length_b   1.000
_cell.length_c   1.000
_cell.angle_alpha   90.00
_cell.angle_beta   90.00
_cell.angle_gamma   90.00
#
_symmetry.space_group_name_H-M   'P 1'
#
loop_
_entity.id
_entity.type
_entity.pdbx_description
1 polymer ?
#
loop_
_entity_poly.entity_id
_entity_poly.type
_entity_poly.pdbx_seq_one_letter_code
_entity_poly.pdbx_strand_id
1 'polypeptide(L)'
;MALDAEYGAFEPGLHILGELAWGDYDPFENTRFFGVQSWLAFRTGRIGRVVAHLEPMVRVSYGDLSGSVPATLARRQGTLLTPGLNLYFDRLNRLMLNYDAWLPASGAPVEGSFKAMFQLAF
;
A
#
# COMPACT_ATOMS: atom_id res chain seq x y z
N MET A 1 4.34 -12.22 -13.86
CA MET A 1 2.87 -12.30 -14.02
C MET A 1 2.23 -11.55 -12.87
N ALA A 2 1.04 -11.00 -13.05
CA ALA A 2 0.30 -10.30 -12.02
C ALA A 2 -1.21 -10.55 -12.18
N LEU A 3 -1.93 -10.49 -11.07
CA LEU A 3 -3.38 -10.55 -11.00
C LEU A 3 -3.84 -9.49 -10.00
N ASP A 4 -4.84 -8.71 -10.40
CA ASP A 4 -5.49 -7.71 -9.58
C ASP A 4 -7.00 -7.92 -9.54
N ALA A 5 -7.60 -7.48 -8.44
CA ALA A 5 -9.04 -7.45 -8.23
C ALA A 5 -9.41 -6.19 -7.45
N GLU A 6 -10.42 -5.48 -7.94
CA GLU A 6 -10.94 -4.28 -7.31
C GLU A 6 -12.44 -4.44 -7.06
N TYR A 7 -12.89 -3.94 -5.91
CA TYR A 7 -14.29 -3.86 -5.55
C TYR A 7 -14.60 -2.53 -4.86
N GLY A 8 -15.59 -1.81 -5.38
CA GLY A 8 -16.15 -0.63 -4.74
C GLY A 8 -15.70 0.68 -5.37
N ALA A 9 -14.99 1.52 -4.60
CA ALA A 9 -14.77 2.94 -4.87
C ALA A 9 -16.06 3.79 -4.80
N PHE A 10 -16.99 3.38 -3.93
CA PHE A 10 -18.26 4.08 -3.73
C PHE A 10 -18.08 5.39 -2.96
N GLU A 11 -19.00 6.33 -3.19
CA GLU A 11 -19.06 7.62 -2.49
C GLU A 11 -20.49 7.90 -2.00
N PRO A 12 -20.79 7.72 -0.70
CA PRO A 12 -19.96 7.11 0.33
C PRO A 12 -19.79 5.60 0.15
N GLY A 13 -18.70 5.03 0.65
CA GLY A 13 -18.60 3.60 0.83
C GLY A 13 -17.21 2.99 0.77
N LEU A 14 -17.21 1.67 0.69
CA LEU A 14 -16.05 0.80 0.76
C LEU A 14 -15.30 0.78 -0.57
N HIS A 15 -13.97 0.69 -0.48
CA HIS A 15 -13.08 0.38 -1.59
C HIS A 15 -12.06 -0.66 -1.13
N ILE A 16 -12.01 -1.78 -1.85
CA ILE A 16 -11.04 -2.85 -1.66
C ILE A 16 -10.29 -3.04 -2.97
N LEU A 17 -8.97 -3.14 -2.87
CA LEU A 17 -8.11 -3.54 -3.98
C LEU A 17 -7.16 -4.63 -3.48
N GLY A 18 -6.99 -5.69 -4.25
CA GLY A 18 -6.01 -6.74 -4.00
C GLY A 18 -5.19 -6.98 -5.26
N GLU A 19 -3.89 -7.15 -5.09
CA GLU A 19 -2.97 -7.47 -6.18
C GLU A 19 -1.97 -8.52 -5.72
N LEU A 20 -1.63 -9.45 -6.60
CA LEU A 20 -0.54 -10.38 -6.40
C LEU A 20 0.29 -10.50 -7.67
N ALA A 21 1.61 -10.62 -7.52
CA ALA A 21 2.55 -10.71 -8.62
C ALA A 21 3.65 -11.72 -8.31
N TRP A 22 4.10 -12.44 -9.33
CA TRP A 22 5.17 -13.44 -9.20
C TRP A 22 5.92 -13.63 -10.51
N GLY A 23 7.15 -14.11 -10.43
CA GLY A 23 7.94 -14.43 -11.61
C GLY A 23 9.43 -14.48 -11.31
N ASP A 24 10.23 -14.38 -12.36
CA ASP A 24 11.68 -14.31 -12.23
C ASP A 24 12.09 -12.90 -11.82
N TYR A 25 12.87 -12.82 -10.74
CA TYR A 25 13.52 -11.60 -10.28
C TYR A 25 14.88 -11.43 -10.97
N ASP A 26 15.65 -12.52 -11.02
CA ASP A 26 16.85 -12.64 -11.83
C ASP A 26 16.84 -14.00 -12.56
N PRO A 27 16.61 -14.01 -13.89
CA PRO A 27 16.51 -15.24 -14.65
C PRO A 27 17.86 -15.96 -14.84
N PHE A 28 18.99 -15.28 -14.63
CA PHE A 28 20.33 -15.87 -14.78
C PHE A 28 20.78 -16.53 -13.48
N GLU A 29 20.34 -16.01 -12.34
CA GLU A 29 20.65 -16.57 -11.02
C GLU A 29 19.58 -17.54 -10.49
N ASN A 30 18.51 -17.80 -11.26
CA ASN A 30 17.35 -18.58 -10.83
C ASN A 30 16.72 -18.02 -9.54
N THR A 31 16.63 -16.69 -9.47
CA THR A 31 15.96 -15.98 -8.36
C THR A 31 14.56 -15.58 -8.81
N ARG A 32 13.57 -15.85 -7.96
CA ARG A 32 12.15 -15.55 -8.21
C ARG A 32 11.62 -14.60 -7.17
N PHE A 33 10.60 -13.82 -7.53
CA PHE A 33 9.85 -13.01 -6.59
C PHE A 33 8.40 -13.48 -6.47
N PHE A 34 7.84 -13.21 -5.31
CA PHE A 34 6.42 -13.21 -5.05
C PHE A 34 6.06 -11.97 -4.24
N GLY A 35 4.98 -11.30 -4.60
CA GLY A 35 4.46 -10.15 -3.90
C GLY A 35 2.94 -10.17 -3.85
N VAL A 36 2.38 -9.69 -2.76
CA VAL A 36 0.93 -9.50 -2.61
C VAL A 36 0.68 -8.20 -1.87
N GLN A 37 -0.34 -7.46 -2.27
CA GLN A 37 -0.81 -6.29 -1.56
C GLN A 37 -2.33 -6.22 -1.52
N SER A 38 -2.85 -5.62 -0.46
CA SER A 38 -4.28 -5.34 -0.30
C SER A 38 -4.47 -3.96 0.28
N TRP A 39 -5.43 -3.21 -0.25
CA TRP A 39 -5.81 -1.88 0.16
C TRP A 39 -7.27 -1.94 0.59
N LEU A 40 -7.58 -1.33 1.72
CA LEU A 40 -8.92 -1.18 2.24
C LEU A 40 -9.11 0.29 2.59
N ALA A 41 -10.14 0.91 2.02
CA ALA A 41 -10.48 2.29 2.27
C ALA A 41 -11.99 2.45 2.43
N PHE A 42 -12.42 3.45 3.20
CA PHE A 42 -13.83 3.80 3.31
C PHE A 42 -14.01 5.30 3.18
N ARG A 43 -14.68 5.75 2.11
CA ARG A 43 -14.98 7.17 1.91
C ARG A 43 -16.29 7.54 2.60
N THR A 44 -16.25 8.57 3.44
CA THR A 44 -17.44 9.10 4.10
C THR A 44 -18.35 9.84 3.13
N GLY A 45 -19.61 10.05 3.56
CA GLY A 45 -20.46 11.07 2.95
C GLY A 45 -19.86 12.46 3.16
N ARG A 46 -20.52 13.49 2.62
CA ARG A 46 -20.08 14.87 2.85
C ARG A 46 -20.18 15.21 4.34
N ILE A 47 -19.05 15.57 4.97
CA ILE A 47 -18.98 15.89 6.40
C ILE A 47 -18.86 17.39 6.70
N GLY A 48 -18.52 18.21 5.71
CA GLY A 48 -18.25 19.62 5.95
C GLY A 48 -18.13 20.47 4.70
N ARG A 49 -17.83 21.76 4.93
CA ARG A 49 -17.63 22.76 3.88
C ARG A 49 -16.18 22.84 3.43
N VAL A 50 -15.22 22.75 4.36
CA VAL A 50 -13.77 22.85 4.08
C VAL A 50 -13.21 21.47 3.76
N VAL A 51 -13.39 20.52 4.67
CA VAL A 51 -13.15 19.10 4.38
C VAL A 51 -14.47 18.51 3.94
N ALA A 52 -14.56 18.14 2.67
CA ALA A 52 -15.75 17.55 2.09
C ALA A 52 -15.89 16.09 2.52
N HIS A 53 -14.81 15.28 2.42
CA HIS A 53 -14.83 13.86 2.75
C HIS A 53 -13.59 13.43 3.52
N LEU A 54 -13.73 12.37 4.31
CA LEU A 54 -12.64 11.62 4.91
C LEU A 54 -12.58 10.24 4.29
N GLU A 55 -11.38 9.70 4.17
CA GLU A 55 -11.16 8.32 3.73
C GLU A 55 -10.00 7.72 4.52
N PRO A 56 -10.27 7.15 5.71
CA PRO A 56 -9.32 6.27 6.34
C PRO A 56 -9.04 5.08 5.43
N MET A 57 -7.77 4.67 5.41
CA MET A 57 -7.32 3.52 4.64
C MET A 57 -6.27 2.72 5.40
N VAL A 58 -6.16 1.45 5.04
CA VAL A 58 -5.04 0.61 5.42
C VAL A 58 -4.58 -0.18 4.20
N ARG A 59 -3.27 -0.25 4.02
CA ARG A 59 -2.64 -1.09 3.02
C ARG A 59 -1.70 -2.06 3.71
N VAL A 60 -1.72 -3.30 3.25
CA VAL A 60 -0.77 -4.33 3.66
C VAL A 60 -0.11 -4.85 2.39
N SER A 61 1.21 -4.90 2.38
CA SER A 61 1.99 -5.43 1.27
C SER A 61 3.02 -6.41 1.82
N TYR A 62 3.19 -7.55 1.16
CA TYR A 62 4.20 -8.54 1.49
C TYR A 62 5.02 -8.84 0.23
N GLY A 63 6.32 -9.00 0.40
CA GLY A 63 7.24 -9.34 -0.68
C GLY A 63 8.29 -10.35 -0.22
N ASP A 64 8.59 -11.30 -1.11
CA ASP A 64 9.52 -12.37 -0.87
C ASP A 64 10.35 -12.71 -2.12
N LEU A 65 11.55 -13.22 -1.89
CA LEU A 65 12.46 -13.73 -2.90
C LEU A 65 12.77 -15.19 -2.60
N SER A 66 12.81 -16.04 -3.62
CA SER A 66 13.15 -17.45 -3.50
C SER A 66 14.16 -17.89 -4.56
N GLY A 67 14.82 -19.04 -4.34
CA GLY A 67 15.89 -19.53 -5.21
C GLY A 67 17.28 -19.16 -4.69
N SER A 68 18.21 -18.83 -5.59
CA SER A 68 19.59 -18.46 -5.25
C SER A 68 19.67 -17.00 -4.75
N VAL A 69 18.95 -16.67 -3.68
CA VAL A 69 18.86 -15.29 -3.20
C VAL A 69 20.19 -14.85 -2.56
N PRO A 70 20.83 -13.75 -3.03
CA PRO A 70 22.01 -13.20 -2.38
C PRO A 70 21.73 -12.85 -0.91
N ALA A 71 22.69 -13.08 -0.01
CA ALA A 71 22.52 -12.83 1.43
C ALA A 71 22.15 -11.37 1.77
N THR A 72 22.50 -10.42 0.91
CA THR A 72 22.13 -9.00 1.01
C THR A 72 20.65 -8.73 0.72
N LEU A 73 20.01 -9.58 -0.07
CA LEU A 73 18.60 -9.51 -0.46
C LEU A 73 17.71 -10.44 0.37
N ALA A 74 18.25 -11.56 0.85
CA ALA A 74 17.52 -12.51 1.71
C ALA A 74 16.97 -11.86 3.00
N ARG A 75 17.60 -10.76 3.46
CA ARG A 75 17.14 -9.99 4.63
C ARG A 75 16.01 -9.00 4.33
N ARG A 76 15.61 -8.85 3.06
CA ARG A 76 14.64 -7.84 2.60
C ARG A 76 13.21 -8.39 2.45
N GLN A 77 12.98 -9.64 2.80
CA GLN A 77 11.64 -10.20 2.95
C GLN A 77 10.91 -9.54 4.13
N GLY A 78 9.64 -9.23 3.95
CA GLY A 78 8.84 -8.66 5.02
C GLY A 78 7.49 -8.12 4.58
N THR A 79 6.80 -7.55 5.55
CA THR A 79 5.48 -6.95 5.38
C THR A 79 5.57 -5.45 5.61
N LEU A 80 4.99 -4.66 4.70
CA LEU A 80 4.75 -3.24 4.87
C LEU A 80 3.29 -3.03 5.27
N LEU A 81 3.05 -2.42 6.42
CA LEU A 81 1.74 -1.97 6.87
C LEU A 81 1.67 -0.44 6.75
N THR A 82 0.71 0.06 5.98
CA THR A 82 0.50 1.48 5.75
C THR A 82 -0.91 1.87 6.18
N PRO A 83 -1.17 2.28 7.44
CA PRO A 83 -2.35 3.08 7.76
C PRO A 83 -2.26 4.46 7.11
N GLY A 84 -3.41 4.98 6.70
CA GLY A 84 -3.51 6.27 6.04
C GLY A 84 -4.84 6.97 6.26
N LEU A 85 -4.86 8.27 5.95
CA LEU A 85 -6.04 9.11 5.97
C LEU A 85 -5.95 10.11 4.82
N ASN A 86 -6.98 10.10 3.97
CA ASN A 86 -7.16 11.12 2.94
C ASN A 86 -8.23 12.12 3.39
N LEU A 87 -7.91 13.40 3.34
CA LEU A 87 -8.82 14.52 3.54
C LEU A 87 -9.12 15.14 2.17
N TYR A 88 -10.36 15.04 1.71
CA TYR A 88 -10.78 15.62 0.44
C TYR A 88 -11.35 17.01 0.67
N PHE A 89 -10.81 18.02 0.00
CA PHE A 89 -11.35 19.39 0.00
C PHE A 89 -12.41 19.55 -1.09
N ASP A 90 -12.21 18.86 -2.21
CA ASP A 90 -13.16 18.65 -3.29
C ASP A 90 -12.86 17.30 -3.98
N ARG A 91 -13.34 17.10 -5.21
CA ARG A 91 -13.12 15.86 -5.98
C ARG A 91 -11.67 15.68 -6.49
N LEU A 92 -10.92 16.77 -6.63
CA LEU A 92 -9.60 16.80 -7.26
C LEU A 92 -8.47 17.05 -6.25
N ASN A 93 -8.78 17.77 -5.17
CA ASN A 93 -7.85 18.27 -4.19
C ASN A 93 -7.95 17.51 -2.88
N ARG A 94 -6.82 16.95 -2.42
CA ARG A 94 -6.77 16.16 -1.19
C ARG A 94 -5.43 16.27 -0.47
N LEU A 95 -5.48 16.18 0.86
CA LEU A 95 -4.32 15.92 1.71
C LEU A 95 -4.29 14.42 2.07
N MET A 96 -3.16 13.77 1.83
CA MET A 96 -2.95 12.35 2.10
C MET A 96 -1.90 12.23 3.21
N LEU A 97 -2.25 11.55 4.30
CA LEU A 97 -1.39 11.31 5.45
C LEU A 97 -1.21 9.80 5.59
N ASN A 98 0.02 9.31 5.52
CA ASN A 98 0.34 7.88 5.60
C ASN A 98 1.47 7.64 6.59
N TYR A 99 1.42 6.51 7.26
CA TYR A 99 2.55 6.00 8.05
C TYR A 99 2.91 4.61 7.56
N ASP A 100 4.12 4.45 7.03
CA ASP A 100 4.65 3.17 6.60
C ASP A 100 5.39 2.51 7.76
N ALA A 101 4.95 1.32 8.17
CA ALA A 101 5.62 0.46 9.13
C ALA A 101 6.16 -0.78 8.43
N TRP A 102 7.48 -0.93 8.38
CA TRP A 102 8.16 -2.10 7.81
C TRP A 102 8.42 -3.16 8.88
N LEU A 103 7.84 -4.34 8.69
CA LEU A 103 7.98 -5.51 9.55
C LEU A 103 8.85 -6.55 8.83
N PRO A 104 10.18 -6.56 9.08
CA PRO A 104 11.09 -7.49 8.42
C PRO A 104 10.87 -8.92 8.93
N ALA A 105 10.92 -9.91 8.02
CA ALA A 105 10.81 -11.33 8.37
C ALA A 105 12.00 -11.83 9.21
N SER A 106 13.12 -11.12 9.18
CA SER A 106 14.34 -11.44 9.94
C SER A 106 14.22 -11.22 11.44
N GLY A 107 13.13 -10.62 11.93
CA GLY A 107 12.97 -10.24 13.33
C GLY A 107 13.77 -9.00 13.73
N ALA A 108 14.35 -8.28 12.75
CA ALA A 108 14.92 -6.96 12.98
C ALA A 108 13.84 -5.96 13.48
N PRO A 109 14.24 -4.85 14.14
CA PRO A 109 13.29 -3.86 14.62
C PRO A 109 12.37 -3.32 13.51
N VAL A 110 11.13 -3.00 13.88
CA VAL A 110 10.19 -2.34 12.97
C VAL A 110 10.70 -0.94 12.66
N GLU A 111 10.77 -0.61 11.37
CA GLU A 111 11.14 0.72 10.90
C GLU A 111 9.92 1.49 10.41
N GLY A 112 9.94 2.81 10.54
CA GLY A 112 8.78 3.67 10.31
C GLY A 112 9.10 4.86 9.42
N SER A 113 8.14 5.26 8.57
CA SER A 113 8.22 6.49 7.79
C SER A 113 6.87 7.19 7.73
N PHE A 114 6.79 8.43 8.21
CA PHE A 114 5.61 9.26 8.05
C PHE A 114 5.68 10.05 6.74
N LYS A 115 4.57 10.11 6.02
CA LYS A 115 4.44 10.77 4.72
C LYS A 115 3.19 11.63 4.71
N ALA A 116 3.35 12.88 4.29
CA ALA A 116 2.25 13.78 4.00
C ALA A 116 2.40 14.27 2.55
N MET A 117 1.32 14.23 1.80
CA MET A 117 1.28 14.71 0.41
C MET A 117 0.01 15.50 0.19
N PHE A 118 0.16 16.70 -0.37
CA PHE A 118 -0.97 17.50 -0.84
C PHE A 118 -1.06 17.39 -2.35
N GLN A 119 -2.20 16.91 -2.85
CA GLN A 119 -2.51 16.87 -4.27
C GLN A 119 -3.36 18.08 -4.62
N LEU A 120 -2.81 18.94 -5.48
CA LEU A 120 -3.49 20.08 -6.07
C LEU A 120 -3.72 19.81 -7.56
N ALA A 121 -4.96 19.87 -8.01
CA ALA A 121 -5.34 19.73 -9.42
C ALA A 121 -6.36 20.81 -9.80
N PHE A 122 -6.23 21.33 -11.02
CA PHE A 122 -6.99 22.46 -11.57
C PHE A 122 -7.57 22.12 -12.95
#